data_AF-A0A925DHR1-F1
#
_entry.id   AF-A0A925DHR1-F1
#
_cell.length_a   1.000
_cell.length_b   1.000
_cell.length_c   1.000
_cell.angle_alpha   90.00
_cell.angle_beta   90.00
_cell.angle_gamma   90.00
#
_symmetry.space_group_name_H-M   'P 1'
#
loop_
_entity.id
_entity.type
_entity.pdbx_description
1 polymer ?
#
loop_
_entity_poly.entity_id
_entity_poly.type
_entity_poly.pdbx_seq_one_letter_code
_entity_poly.pdbx_strand_id
1 'polypeptide(L)'
;MRAELGCGLRDVNSHDNGRGRGGDGSGPPTADSSGCFIVAASTGSPQSAEVLQLRALRERVAAGSALAAGLIDAVHADYCCFSPPIAAEIDKAASARQAVLWVVVRPLLAWYALAGALAFEHADRKAVKRAARALAGSCPRLLGKRIVTSLLDTLRKGEALPPDAPALLRRFAPQIALAATLPLTAWAILDALALAWNAGAHQRDAQEAVARWLGAAPLEALPLP
;
A
#
# COMPACT_ATOMS: atom_id res chain seq x y z
N MET A 1 13.36 12.07 21.19
CA MET A 1 13.22 10.87 20.33
C MET A 1 12.11 10.95 19.28
N ARG A 2 10.81 11.02 19.57
CA ARG A 2 9.78 11.12 18.49
C ARG A 2 9.85 12.41 17.65
N ALA A 3 10.20 13.54 18.26
CA ALA A 3 10.39 14.82 17.58
C ALA A 3 11.66 14.88 16.70
N GLU A 4 12.62 13.99 16.93
CA GLU A 4 13.88 13.94 16.15
C GLU A 4 13.74 13.12 14.86
N LEU A 5 12.63 12.38 14.71
CA LEU A 5 12.33 11.53 13.55
C LEU A 5 11.33 12.17 12.57
N GLY A 6 11.02 13.46 12.70
CA GLY A 6 10.09 14.17 11.80
C GLY A 6 8.65 13.64 11.81
N CYS A 7 8.30 12.76 12.74
CA CYS A 7 6.96 12.24 12.90
C CYS A 7 6.13 13.26 13.68
N GLY A 8 5.14 13.89 13.02
CA GLY A 8 4.25 14.86 13.64
C GLY A 8 3.58 14.29 14.90
N LEU A 9 3.64 15.05 16.00
CA LEU A 9 3.00 14.69 17.27
C LEU A 9 1.47 14.77 17.10
N ARG A 10 0.77 13.72 17.55
CA ARG A 10 -0.70 13.68 17.59
C ARG A 10 -1.18 14.59 18.72
N ASP A 11 -1.95 15.62 18.40
CA ASP A 11 -2.67 16.43 19.38
C ASP A 11 -3.87 15.63 19.90
N VAL A 12 -3.90 15.41 21.22
CA VAL A 12 -4.89 14.56 21.89
C VAL A 12 -6.12 15.36 22.35
N ASN A 13 -6.15 16.68 22.11
CA ASN A 13 -7.17 17.58 22.65
C ASN A 13 -8.14 18.20 21.62
N SER A 14 -8.13 17.78 20.35
CA SER A 14 -9.06 18.36 19.36
C SER A 14 -10.42 17.65 19.37
N HIS A 15 -11.35 18.21 20.13
CA HIS A 15 -12.78 17.94 20.04
C HIS A 15 -13.48 19.17 19.48
N ASP A 16 -13.79 19.20 18.18
CA ASP A 16 -14.69 20.24 17.66
C ASP A 16 -15.71 19.68 16.66
N ASN A 17 -16.98 19.77 17.08
CA ASN A 17 -18.17 19.58 16.29
C ASN A 17 -18.46 20.89 15.52
N GLY A 18 -18.35 20.92 14.19
CA GLY A 18 -18.69 22.13 13.44
C GLY A 18 -18.98 21.89 11.96
N ARG A 19 -20.25 22.05 11.56
CA ARG A 19 -20.64 22.22 10.15
C ARG A 19 -20.10 23.55 9.62
N GLY A 20 -19.42 23.53 8.46
CA GLY A 20 -18.99 24.75 7.77
C GLY A 20 -18.60 24.45 6.32
N ARG A 21 -19.17 25.24 5.40
CA ARG A 21 -19.07 25.16 3.94
C ARG A 21 -18.08 26.25 3.50
N GLY A 22 -17.16 25.97 2.58
CA GLY A 22 -16.29 26.97 1.96
C GLY A 22 -14.89 26.42 1.71
N GLY A 23 -14.42 26.54 0.47
CA GLY A 23 -13.07 26.11 0.08
C GLY A 23 -11.98 26.96 0.71
N ASP A 24 -10.77 26.42 0.71
CA ASP A 24 -9.58 26.96 0.03
C ASP A 24 -8.41 26.04 0.36
N GLY A 25 -7.71 25.57 -0.68
CA GLY A 25 -6.58 24.66 -0.53
C GLY A 25 -5.41 25.35 0.17
N SER A 26 -5.08 24.90 1.39
CA SER A 26 -3.80 25.01 2.11
C SER A 26 -4.04 24.94 3.63
N GLY A 27 -4.71 23.89 4.11
CA GLY A 27 -4.80 23.58 5.54
C GLY A 27 -3.86 22.41 5.86
N PRO A 28 -3.27 22.34 7.08
CA PRO A 28 -2.61 21.12 7.52
C PRO A 28 -3.64 19.98 7.52
N PRO A 29 -3.23 18.74 7.19
CA PRO A 29 -4.17 17.63 7.02
C PRO A 29 -4.97 17.42 8.31
N THR A 30 -6.28 17.66 8.25
CA THR A 30 -7.20 17.41 9.36
C THR A 30 -7.42 15.90 9.54
N ALA A 31 -7.97 15.51 10.69
CA ALA A 31 -8.16 14.12 11.12
C ALA A 31 -8.96 13.21 10.16
N ASP A 32 -9.59 13.76 9.12
CA ASP A 32 -10.23 13.02 8.02
C ASP A 32 -9.24 12.45 6.97
N SER A 33 -7.95 12.78 7.10
CA SER A 33 -6.85 12.23 6.32
C SER A 33 -6.37 10.87 6.88
N SER A 34 -7.24 9.85 6.86
CA SER A 34 -6.92 8.52 7.43
C SER A 34 -5.93 7.66 6.62
N GLY A 35 -4.82 8.27 6.18
CA GLY A 35 -3.54 7.60 6.09
C GLY A 35 -3.25 6.83 4.81
N CYS A 36 -4.09 6.88 3.78
CA CYS A 36 -3.86 6.18 2.51
C CYS A 36 -3.25 7.11 1.43
N PHE A 37 -2.18 7.84 1.76
CA PHE A 37 -1.63 8.94 0.96
C PHE A 37 -1.41 8.62 -0.53
N ILE A 38 -0.67 7.55 -0.85
CA ILE A 38 -0.36 7.15 -2.22
C ILE A 38 -1.63 6.79 -3.00
N VAL A 39 -2.59 6.08 -2.37
CA VAL A 39 -3.85 5.68 -3.01
C VAL A 39 -4.72 6.90 -3.30
N ALA A 40 -4.84 7.82 -2.33
CA ALA A 40 -5.60 9.06 -2.49
C ALA A 40 -5.02 9.94 -3.61
N ALA A 41 -3.69 10.14 -3.63
CA ALA A 41 -3.02 10.91 -4.67
C ALA A 41 -3.17 10.26 -6.06
N SER A 42 -3.03 8.93 -6.15
CA SER A 42 -3.14 8.19 -7.42
C SER A 42 -4.55 8.20 -8.01
N THR A 43 -5.57 8.25 -7.15
CA THR A 43 -6.98 8.32 -7.57
C THR A 43 -7.49 9.77 -7.69
N GLY A 44 -6.74 10.73 -7.14
CA GLY A 44 -7.15 12.13 -7.04
C GLY A 44 -8.29 12.37 -6.05
N SER A 45 -8.66 11.38 -5.22
CA SER A 45 -9.75 11.52 -4.25
C SER A 45 -9.52 10.67 -2.99
N PRO A 46 -9.68 11.24 -1.79
CA PRO A 46 -9.65 10.47 -0.53
C PRO A 46 -10.91 9.62 -0.31
N GLN A 47 -11.90 9.72 -1.20
CA GLN A 47 -13.16 8.97 -1.15
C GLN A 47 -13.32 8.03 -2.35
N SER A 48 -12.25 7.78 -3.11
CA SER A 48 -12.28 6.80 -4.20
C SER A 48 -12.60 5.39 -3.69
N ALA A 49 -13.16 4.55 -4.57
CA ALA A 49 -13.48 3.17 -4.24
C ALA A 49 -12.25 2.41 -3.72
N GLU A 50 -11.08 2.68 -4.30
CA GLU A 50 -9.79 2.14 -3.88
C GLU A 50 -9.44 2.50 -2.43
N VAL A 51 -9.61 3.77 -2.03
CA VAL A 51 -9.34 4.21 -0.65
C VAL A 51 -10.33 3.57 0.32
N LEU A 52 -11.62 3.58 -0.02
CA LEU A 52 -12.66 2.99 0.83
C LEU A 52 -12.47 1.49 1.00
N GLN A 53 -12.10 0.77 -0.07
CA GLN A 53 -11.82 -0.66 -0.01
C GLN A 53 -10.63 -0.97 0.91
N LEU A 54 -9.54 -0.19 0.81
CA LEU A 54 -8.36 -0.40 1.65
C LEU A 54 -8.67 -0.14 3.13
N ARG A 55 -9.42 0.94 3.42
CA ARG A 55 -9.86 1.27 4.79
C ARG A 55 -10.73 0.17 5.38
N ALA A 56 -11.74 -0.28 4.64
CA ALA A 56 -12.63 -1.35 5.09
C ALA A 56 -11.88 -2.66 5.36
N LEU A 57 -10.91 -3.02 4.50
CA LEU A 57 -10.08 -4.20 4.73
C LEU A 57 -9.19 -4.05 5.97
N ARG A 58 -8.54 -2.89 6.13
CA ARG A 58 -7.72 -2.57 7.29
C ARG A 58 -8.52 -2.68 8.59
N GLU A 59 -9.70 -2.08 8.63
CA GLU A 59 -10.60 -2.13 9.78
C GLU A 59 -11.06 -3.56 10.09
N ARG A 60 -11.42 -4.34 9.06
CA ARG A 60 -11.80 -5.74 9.22
C ARG A 60 -10.66 -6.60 9.77
N VAL A 61 -9.42 -6.37 9.34
CA VAL A 61 -8.23 -7.06 9.86
C VAL A 61 -7.95 -6.67 11.30
N ALA A 62 -7.96 -5.36 11.60
CA ALA A 62 -7.74 -4.86 12.96
C ALA A 62 -8.80 -5.37 13.95
N ALA A 63 -10.06 -5.49 13.52
CA ALA A 63 -11.14 -6.04 14.34
C ALA A 63 -11.01 -7.54 14.62
N GLY A 64 -10.15 -8.27 13.89
CA GLY A 64 -9.98 -9.71 14.05
C GLY A 64 -9.23 -10.11 15.32
N SER A 65 -8.25 -9.31 15.76
CA SER A 65 -7.52 -9.53 17.02
C SER A 65 -6.66 -8.32 17.41
N ALA A 66 -6.27 -8.22 18.68
CA ALA A 66 -5.34 -7.19 19.15
C ALA A 66 -3.97 -7.25 18.46
N LEU A 67 -3.48 -8.46 18.18
CA LEU A 67 -2.23 -8.67 17.42
C LEU A 67 -2.36 -8.13 15.99
N ALA A 68 -3.48 -8.42 15.32
CA ALA A 68 -3.73 -7.92 13.97
C ALA A 68 -3.88 -6.38 13.93
N ALA A 69 -4.52 -5.79 14.94
CA ALA A 69 -4.58 -4.34 15.10
C ALA A 69 -3.17 -3.73 15.28
N GLY A 70 -2.37 -4.30 16.18
CA GLY A 70 -0.98 -3.85 16.39
C GLY A 70 -0.11 -3.97 15.15
N LEU A 71 -0.28 -5.04 14.37
CA LEU A 71 0.40 -5.21 13.08
C LEU A 71 0.02 -4.12 12.08
N ILE A 72 -1.28 -3.84 11.93
CA ILE A 72 -1.77 -2.77 11.07
C ILE A 72 -1.23 -1.40 11.49
N ASP A 73 -1.24 -1.10 12.79
CA ASP A 73 -0.75 0.17 13.32
C ASP A 73 0.75 0.34 13.09
N ALA A 74 1.54 -0.72 13.29
CA ALA A 74 2.98 -0.70 13.05
C ALA A 74 3.32 -0.53 11.56
N VAL A 75 2.65 -1.27 10.66
CA VAL A 75 2.77 -1.06 9.20
C VAL A 75 2.38 0.37 8.82
N HIS A 76 1.32 0.91 9.42
CA HIS A 76 0.86 2.26 9.11
C HIS A 76 1.83 3.33 9.60
N ALA A 77 2.46 3.15 10.77
CA ALA A 77 3.48 4.04 11.28
C ALA A 77 4.68 4.12 10.33
N ASP A 78 5.21 2.98 9.90
CA ASP A 78 6.30 2.92 8.91
C ASP A 78 5.90 3.56 7.57
N TYR A 79 4.67 3.28 7.11
CA TYR A 79 4.14 3.85 5.88
C TYR A 79 4.11 5.39 5.89
N CYS A 80 3.81 5.99 7.04
CA CYS A 80 3.78 7.45 7.18
C CYS A 80 5.18 8.10 7.06
N CYS A 81 6.27 7.36 7.28
CA CYS A 81 7.62 7.90 7.20
C CYS A 81 8.06 8.25 5.77
N PHE A 82 7.51 7.59 4.74
CA PHE A 82 7.96 7.77 3.35
C PHE A 82 6.84 8.14 2.37
N SER A 83 5.57 7.87 2.70
CA SER A 83 4.47 8.03 1.74
C SER A 83 4.01 9.46 1.46
N PRO A 84 4.05 10.45 2.39
CA PRO A 84 3.65 11.82 2.08
C PRO A 84 4.45 12.49 0.94
N PRO A 85 5.80 12.44 0.90
CA PRO A 85 6.54 13.03 -0.21
C PRO A 85 6.29 12.32 -1.55
N ILE A 86 6.06 10.99 -1.54
CA ILE A 86 5.65 10.27 -2.76
C ILE A 86 4.29 10.77 -3.25
N ALA A 87 3.31 10.88 -2.35
CA ALA A 87 1.95 11.33 -2.68
C ALA A 87 1.96 12.76 -3.26
N ALA A 88 2.72 13.68 -2.65
CA ALA A 88 2.85 15.05 -3.13
C ALA A 88 3.42 15.14 -4.56
N GLU A 89 4.34 14.24 -4.93
CA GLU A 89 4.88 14.16 -6.28
C GLU A 89 3.90 13.52 -7.27
N ILE A 90 3.16 12.49 -6.86
CA ILE A 90 2.10 11.88 -7.68
C ILE A 90 1.03 12.92 -8.04
N ASP A 91 0.67 13.79 -7.08
CA ASP A 91 -0.38 14.78 -7.27
C ASP A 91 -0.07 15.82 -8.35
N LYS A 92 1.21 16.03 -8.68
CA LYS A 92 1.65 17.05 -9.65
C LYS A 92 1.36 16.70 -11.12
N ALA A 93 1.17 15.42 -11.46
CA ALA A 93 1.05 15.00 -12.85
C ALA A 93 0.00 13.89 -13.04
N ALA A 94 -0.98 14.12 -13.92
CA ALA A 94 -2.01 13.13 -14.24
C ALA A 94 -1.42 11.80 -14.75
N SER A 95 -0.33 11.86 -15.53
CA SER A 95 0.39 10.67 -15.99
C SER A 95 1.02 9.88 -14.83
N ALA A 96 1.55 10.56 -13.81
CA ALA A 96 2.08 9.92 -12.60
C ALA A 96 0.96 9.26 -11.78
N ARG A 97 -0.16 9.95 -11.58
CA ARG A 97 -1.37 9.38 -10.94
C ARG A 97 -1.78 8.09 -11.62
N GLN A 98 -1.93 8.13 -12.95
CA GLN A 98 -2.36 6.97 -13.72
C GLN A 98 -1.33 5.83 -13.65
N ALA A 99 -0.04 6.14 -13.78
CA ALA A 99 1.03 5.15 -13.69
C ALA A 99 1.03 4.44 -12.33
N VAL A 100 0.99 5.20 -11.21
CA VAL A 100 0.99 4.60 -9.87
C VAL A 100 -0.30 3.83 -9.60
N LEU A 101 -1.45 4.33 -10.09
CA LEU A 101 -2.72 3.62 -9.97
C LEU A 101 -2.66 2.22 -10.61
N TRP A 102 -2.12 2.10 -11.83
CA TRP A 102 -2.01 0.83 -12.54
C TRP A 102 -0.87 -0.07 -12.07
N VAL A 103 0.28 0.52 -11.69
CA VAL A 103 1.48 -0.23 -11.35
C VAL A 103 1.51 -0.67 -9.89
N VAL A 104 0.98 0.15 -8.98
CA VAL A 104 1.13 -0.05 -7.54
C VAL A 104 -0.22 -0.33 -6.89
N VAL A 105 -1.15 0.64 -6.99
CA VAL A 105 -2.38 0.64 -6.18
C VAL A 105 -3.29 -0.53 -6.54
N ARG A 106 -3.65 -0.71 -7.81
CA ARG A 106 -4.58 -1.78 -8.22
C ARG A 106 -4.01 -3.18 -7.98
N PRO A 107 -2.74 -3.48 -8.31
CA PRO A 107 -2.11 -4.75 -7.97
C PRO A 107 -2.14 -5.05 -6.46
N LEU A 108 -1.74 -4.09 -5.61
CA LEU A 108 -1.75 -4.26 -4.16
C LEU A 108 -3.16 -4.46 -3.60
N LEU A 109 -4.14 -3.66 -4.04
CA LEU A 109 -5.52 -3.82 -3.59
C LEU A 109 -6.09 -5.19 -3.95
N ALA A 110 -5.80 -5.69 -5.16
CA ALA A 110 -6.25 -7.01 -5.57
C ALA A 110 -5.54 -8.12 -4.78
N TRP A 111 -4.26 -7.94 -4.45
CA TRP A 111 -3.51 -8.85 -3.58
C TRP A 111 -4.11 -8.92 -2.19
N TYR A 112 -4.35 -7.77 -1.56
CA TYR A 112 -4.95 -7.71 -0.23
C TYR A 112 -6.41 -8.19 -0.23
N ALA A 113 -7.17 -7.95 -1.29
CA ALA A 113 -8.52 -8.49 -1.42
C ALA A 113 -8.52 -10.03 -1.47
N LEU A 114 -7.54 -10.64 -2.15
CA LEU A 114 -7.37 -12.09 -2.13
C LEU A 114 -6.97 -12.59 -0.74
N ALA A 115 -6.05 -11.90 -0.06
CA ALA A 115 -5.68 -12.20 1.32
C ALA A 115 -6.90 -12.12 2.26
N GLY A 116 -7.71 -11.08 2.15
CA GLY A 116 -8.95 -10.93 2.91
C GLY A 116 -9.97 -12.04 2.62
N ALA A 117 -10.14 -12.42 1.36
CA ALA A 117 -11.03 -13.52 0.98
C ALA A 117 -10.54 -14.86 1.56
N LEU A 118 -9.24 -15.12 1.55
CA LEU A 118 -8.66 -16.34 2.15
C LEU A 118 -8.74 -16.33 3.68
N ALA A 119 -8.59 -15.18 4.33
CA ALA A 119 -8.65 -15.08 5.79
C ALA A 119 -10.09 -15.18 6.31
N PHE A 120 -11.03 -14.43 5.72
CA PHE A 120 -12.37 -14.24 6.29
C PHE A 120 -13.48 -15.00 5.55
N GLU A 121 -13.23 -15.44 4.32
CA GLU A 121 -14.25 -16.02 3.43
C GLU A 121 -13.79 -17.37 2.86
N HIS A 122 -12.89 -18.08 3.56
CA HIS A 122 -12.29 -19.33 3.08
C HIS A 122 -13.29 -20.42 2.69
N ALA A 123 -14.47 -20.46 3.34
CA ALA A 123 -15.56 -21.38 3.00
C ALA A 123 -16.29 -20.97 1.69
N ASP A 124 -16.27 -19.69 1.32
CA ASP A 124 -16.83 -19.21 0.05
C ASP A 124 -15.80 -19.32 -1.09
N ARG A 125 -15.75 -20.50 -1.69
CA ARG A 125 -14.93 -20.78 -2.87
C ARG A 125 -15.22 -19.84 -4.05
N LYS A 126 -16.42 -19.26 -4.16
CA LYS A 126 -16.73 -18.30 -5.23
C LYS A 126 -16.06 -16.96 -4.94
N ALA A 127 -16.07 -16.48 -3.70
CA ALA A 127 -15.37 -15.26 -3.30
C ALA A 127 -13.87 -15.34 -3.58
N VAL A 128 -13.21 -16.42 -3.13
CA VAL A 128 -11.77 -16.64 -3.37
C VAL A 128 -11.46 -16.67 -4.88
N LYS A 129 -12.25 -17.39 -5.68
CA LYS A 129 -12.08 -17.41 -7.15
C LYS A 129 -12.32 -16.07 -7.82
N ARG A 130 -13.20 -15.21 -7.28
CA ARG A 130 -13.41 -13.84 -7.80
C ARG A 130 -12.18 -12.97 -7.50
N ALA A 131 -11.68 -13.01 -6.26
CA ALA A 131 -10.51 -12.24 -5.86
C ALA A 131 -9.24 -12.65 -6.63
N ALA A 132 -9.02 -13.95 -6.83
CA ALA A 132 -7.89 -14.45 -7.63
C ALA A 132 -7.97 -13.98 -9.10
N ARG A 133 -9.18 -13.96 -9.70
CA ARG A 133 -9.38 -13.41 -11.05
C ARG A 133 -9.16 -11.91 -11.12
N ALA A 134 -9.60 -11.17 -10.10
CA ALA A 134 -9.35 -9.73 -10.00
C ALA A 134 -7.84 -9.43 -9.93
N LEU A 135 -7.06 -10.21 -9.17
CA LEU A 135 -5.60 -10.11 -9.14
C LEU A 135 -4.95 -10.39 -10.50
N ALA A 136 -5.39 -11.43 -11.22
CA ALA A 136 -4.90 -11.69 -12.57
C ALA A 136 -5.20 -10.53 -13.55
N GLY A 137 -6.31 -9.81 -13.35
CA GLY A 137 -6.72 -8.65 -14.14
C GLY A 137 -6.11 -7.32 -13.69
N SER A 138 -5.58 -7.22 -12.48
CA SER A 138 -5.08 -5.95 -11.91
C SER A 138 -3.70 -5.54 -12.44
N CYS A 139 -2.96 -6.46 -13.04
CA CYS A 139 -1.64 -6.25 -13.63
C CYS A 139 -1.73 -6.17 -15.18
N PRO A 140 -1.74 -4.97 -15.78
CA PRO A 140 -1.95 -4.80 -17.22
C PRO A 140 -0.88 -5.49 -18.06
N ARG A 141 -1.29 -6.28 -19.06
CA ARG A 141 -0.37 -6.97 -19.98
C ARG A 141 0.49 -5.99 -20.79
N LEU A 142 -0.06 -4.82 -21.12
CA LEU A 142 0.60 -3.79 -21.94
C LEU A 142 1.84 -3.17 -21.29
N LEU A 143 1.96 -3.21 -19.96
CA LEU A 143 3.08 -2.60 -19.24
C LEU A 143 4.35 -3.48 -19.22
N GLY A 144 4.32 -4.63 -19.89
CA GLY A 144 5.47 -5.55 -19.97
C GLY A 144 5.79 -6.16 -18.60
N LYS A 145 5.05 -7.20 -18.19
CA LYS A 145 5.14 -7.80 -16.85
C LYS A 145 6.57 -8.08 -16.39
N ARG A 146 7.42 -8.61 -17.28
CA ARG A 146 8.84 -8.91 -16.98
C ARG A 146 9.64 -7.67 -16.59
N ILE A 147 9.38 -6.54 -17.24
CA ILE A 147 10.06 -5.28 -16.97
C ILE A 147 9.64 -4.79 -15.58
N VAL A 148 8.33 -4.78 -15.30
CA VAL A 148 7.81 -4.35 -14.00
C VAL A 148 8.33 -5.25 -12.87
N THR A 149 8.28 -6.58 -13.04
CA THR A 149 8.80 -7.52 -12.03
C THR A 149 10.29 -7.34 -11.80
N SER A 150 11.08 -7.13 -12.86
CA SER A 150 12.52 -6.89 -12.73
C SER A 150 12.82 -5.61 -11.95
N LEU A 151 12.11 -4.52 -12.26
CA LEU A 151 12.29 -3.25 -11.55
C LEU A 151 11.88 -3.36 -10.08
N LEU A 152 10.79 -4.07 -9.78
CA LEU A 152 10.35 -4.33 -8.41
C LEU A 152 11.38 -5.16 -7.64
N ASP A 153 11.96 -6.19 -8.26
CA ASP A 153 13.02 -6.99 -7.63
C ASP A 153 14.28 -6.16 -7.35
N THR A 154 14.71 -5.30 -8.27
CA THR A 154 15.83 -4.37 -8.07
C THR A 154 15.57 -3.46 -6.86
N LEU A 155 14.38 -2.85 -6.78
CA LEU A 155 14.00 -1.97 -5.67
C LEU A 155 13.97 -2.71 -4.33
N ARG A 156 13.42 -3.92 -4.32
CA ARG A 156 13.29 -4.77 -3.14
C ARG A 156 14.64 -5.20 -2.57
N LYS A 157 15.64 -5.40 -3.43
CA LYS A 157 17.02 -5.70 -3.03
C LYS A 157 17.83 -4.47 -2.65
N GLY A 158 17.28 -3.26 -2.79
CA GLY A 158 18.02 -2.02 -2.60
C GLY A 158 19.13 -1.80 -3.64
N GLU A 159 19.03 -2.45 -4.80
CA GLU A 159 20.00 -2.32 -5.88
C GLU A 159 19.78 -1.02 -6.67
N ALA A 160 20.83 -0.56 -7.36
CA ALA A 160 20.72 0.62 -8.21
C ALA A 160 19.76 0.36 -9.39
N LEU A 161 18.85 1.31 -9.64
CA LEU A 161 17.95 1.25 -10.79
C LEU A 161 18.74 1.31 -12.11
N PRO A 162 18.31 0.58 -13.15
CA PRO A 162 18.99 0.61 -14.42
C PRO A 162 18.87 2.01 -15.09
N PRO A 163 19.81 2.39 -15.97
CA PRO A 163 19.83 3.74 -16.56
C PRO A 163 18.58 4.11 -17.36
N ASP A 164 17.89 3.12 -17.91
CA ASP A 164 16.65 3.25 -18.68
C ASP A 164 15.38 3.21 -17.82
N ALA A 165 15.51 3.10 -16.48
CA ALA A 165 14.37 3.11 -15.58
C ALA A 165 13.50 4.38 -15.75
N PRO A 166 12.17 4.27 -15.62
CA PRO A 166 11.28 5.43 -15.74
C PRO A 166 11.68 6.57 -14.79
N ALA A 167 11.67 7.82 -15.28
CA ALA A 167 12.07 8.99 -14.49
C ALA A 167 11.28 9.13 -13.18
N LEU A 168 9.99 8.79 -13.21
CA LEU A 168 9.13 8.78 -12.02
C LEU A 168 9.64 7.80 -10.95
N LEU A 169 10.08 6.62 -11.36
CA LEU A 169 10.63 5.60 -10.45
C LEU A 169 11.93 6.07 -9.80
N ARG A 170 12.81 6.70 -10.60
CA ARG A 170 14.06 7.31 -10.08
C ARG A 170 13.77 8.41 -9.06
N ARG A 171 12.70 9.19 -9.27
CA ARG A 171 12.29 10.24 -8.35
C ARG A 171 11.84 9.70 -6.98
N PHE A 172 11.25 8.52 -6.96
CA PHE A 172 10.81 7.84 -5.74
C PHE A 172 11.87 6.94 -5.12
N ALA A 173 13.01 6.72 -5.78
CA ALA A 173 14.02 5.77 -5.34
C ALA A 173 14.49 6.00 -3.89
N PRO A 174 14.73 7.25 -3.40
CA PRO A 174 15.13 7.46 -2.01
C PRO A 174 14.06 6.99 -1.01
N GLN A 175 12.80 7.29 -1.28
CA GLN A 175 11.68 6.90 -0.41
C GLN A 175 11.41 5.39 -0.46
N ILE A 176 11.57 4.78 -1.64
CA ILE A 176 11.47 3.31 -1.81
C ILE A 176 12.62 2.61 -1.11
N ALA A 177 13.84 3.16 -1.16
CA ALA A 177 14.99 2.63 -0.43
C ALA A 177 14.74 2.68 1.09
N LEU A 178 14.19 3.78 1.61
CA LEU A 178 13.76 3.87 3.01
C LEU A 178 12.70 2.79 3.32
N ALA A 179 11.67 2.66 2.49
CA ALA A 179 10.63 1.64 2.66
C ALA A 179 11.20 0.20 2.69
N ALA A 180 12.23 -0.07 1.89
CA ALA A 180 12.90 -1.38 1.86
C ALA A 180 13.70 -1.69 3.13
N THR A 181 14.13 -0.67 3.90
CA THR A 181 14.81 -0.87 5.19
C THR A 181 13.86 -1.12 6.36
N LEU A 182 12.54 -0.94 6.17
CA LEU A 182 11.53 -1.10 7.21
C LEU A 182 10.86 -2.48 7.05
N PRO A 183 11.10 -3.46 7.93
CA PRO A 183 10.70 -4.86 7.70
C PRO A 183 9.21 -5.05 7.43
N LEU A 184 8.37 -4.36 8.21
CA LEU A 184 6.91 -4.45 8.08
C LEU A 184 6.40 -3.82 6.79
N THR A 185 6.96 -2.67 6.41
CA THR A 185 6.63 -2.02 5.12
C THR A 185 7.15 -2.80 3.92
N ALA A 186 8.38 -3.30 3.98
CA ALA A 186 8.97 -4.12 2.93
C ALA A 186 8.09 -5.34 2.67
N TRP A 187 7.70 -6.07 3.73
CA TRP A 187 6.77 -7.19 3.67
C TRP A 187 5.38 -6.77 3.15
N ALA A 188 4.78 -5.73 3.74
CA ALA A 188 3.40 -5.37 3.46
C ALA A 188 3.22 -4.78 2.06
N ILE A 189 4.20 -4.04 1.53
CA ILE A 189 4.06 -3.24 0.32
C ILE A 189 4.98 -3.75 -0.79
N LEU A 190 6.29 -3.83 -0.57
CA LEU A 190 7.24 -4.14 -1.65
C LEU A 190 7.18 -5.62 -2.05
N ASP A 191 7.24 -6.53 -1.08
CA ASP A 191 7.10 -7.96 -1.30
C ASP A 191 5.70 -8.29 -1.84
N ALA A 192 4.65 -7.76 -1.21
CA ALA A 192 3.27 -7.95 -1.68
C ALA A 192 3.08 -7.49 -3.14
N LEU A 193 3.64 -6.33 -3.52
CA LEU A 193 3.55 -5.82 -4.87
C LEU A 193 4.33 -6.69 -5.87
N ALA A 194 5.55 -7.10 -5.53
CA ALA A 194 6.34 -8.01 -6.36
C ALA A 194 5.61 -9.35 -6.57
N LEU A 195 5.05 -9.91 -5.50
CA LEU A 195 4.26 -11.14 -5.55
C LEU A 195 2.98 -10.98 -6.37
N ALA A 196 2.28 -9.86 -6.26
CA ALA A 196 1.10 -9.55 -7.07
C ALA A 196 1.41 -9.56 -8.57
N TRP A 197 2.50 -8.89 -8.98
CA TRP A 197 2.95 -8.87 -10.37
C TRP A 197 3.42 -10.25 -10.86
N ASN A 198 4.13 -11.01 -10.02
CA ASN A 198 4.57 -12.36 -10.34
C ASN A 198 3.40 -13.35 -10.48
N ALA A 199 2.43 -13.31 -9.57
CA ALA A 199 1.22 -14.12 -9.64
C ALA A 199 0.39 -13.79 -10.90
N GLY A 200 0.27 -12.49 -11.21
CA GLY A 200 -0.37 -12.04 -12.45
C GLY A 200 0.38 -12.50 -13.71
N ALA A 201 1.70 -12.66 -13.68
CA ALA A 201 2.51 -13.07 -14.83
C ALA A 201 2.48 -14.58 -15.12
N HIS A 202 2.51 -15.42 -14.09
CA HIS A 202 2.73 -16.85 -14.27
C HIS A 202 1.48 -17.73 -14.12
N GLN A 203 0.30 -17.16 -13.83
CA GLN A 203 -0.91 -17.94 -13.46
C GLN A 203 -0.62 -19.05 -12.42
N ARG A 204 0.43 -18.85 -11.59
CA ARG A 204 0.71 -19.75 -10.47
C ARG A 204 -0.41 -19.62 -9.45
N ASP A 205 -0.52 -20.60 -8.55
CA ASP A 205 -1.54 -20.61 -7.51
C ASP A 205 -1.38 -19.40 -6.58
N ALA A 206 -2.04 -18.29 -6.93
CA ALA A 206 -1.99 -17.03 -6.21
C ALA A 206 -2.46 -17.21 -4.77
N GLN A 207 -3.29 -18.22 -4.49
CA GLN A 207 -3.76 -18.52 -3.15
C GLN A 207 -2.61 -19.03 -2.29
N GLU A 208 -1.81 -19.97 -2.81
CA GLU A 208 -0.63 -20.49 -2.11
C GLU A 208 0.40 -19.38 -1.88
N ALA A 209 0.62 -18.51 -2.88
CA ALA A 209 1.54 -17.39 -2.76
C ALA A 209 1.10 -16.39 -1.67
N VAL A 210 -0.19 -16.07 -1.60
CA VAL A 210 -0.76 -15.23 -0.54
C VAL A 210 -0.66 -15.89 0.83
N ALA A 211 -0.98 -17.18 0.94
CA ALA A 211 -0.88 -17.91 2.20
C ALA A 211 0.56 -17.94 2.73
N ARG A 212 1.54 -18.17 1.84
CA ARG A 212 2.96 -18.13 2.19
C ARG A 212 3.42 -16.74 2.62
N TRP A 213 2.98 -15.70 1.93
CA TRP A 213 3.27 -14.31 2.29
C TRP A 213 2.70 -13.93 3.66
N LEU A 214 1.46 -14.33 3.96
CA LEU A 214 0.85 -14.13 5.28
C LEU A 214 1.62 -14.88 6.37
N GLY A 215 2.05 -16.11 6.10
CA GLY A 215 2.86 -16.91 7.03
C GLY A 215 4.28 -16.37 7.25
N ALA A 216 4.77 -15.49 6.38
CA ALA A 216 6.07 -14.84 6.46
C ALA A 216 5.99 -13.41 7.05
N ALA A 217 4.87 -13.03 7.66
CA ALA A 217 4.74 -11.74 8.33
C ALA A 217 5.82 -11.61 9.43
N PRO A 218 6.62 -10.53 9.46
CA PRO A 218 7.70 -10.35 10.41
C PRO A 218 7.15 -9.88 11.77
N LEU A 219 6.40 -10.74 12.45
CA LEU A 219 5.74 -10.42 13.72
C LEU A 219 6.74 -10.10 14.84
N GLU A 220 7.98 -10.60 14.74
CA GLU A 220 9.10 -10.26 15.62
C GLU A 220 9.52 -8.80 15.56
N ALA A 221 9.17 -8.08 14.49
CA ALA A 221 9.42 -6.64 14.35
C ALA A 221 8.35 -5.78 15.04
N LEU A 222 7.30 -6.39 15.60
CA LEU A 222 6.29 -5.64 16.33
C LEU A 222 6.85 -5.11 17.66
N PRO A 223 6.52 -3.86 18.03
CA PRO A 223 6.88 -3.35 19.33
C PRO A 223 6.25 -4.23 20.42
N LEU A 224 7.06 -4.63 21.40
CA LEU A 224 6.58 -5.36 22.57
C LEU A 224 5.59 -4.48 23.35
N PRO A 225 4.53 -5.06 23.93
CA PRO A 225 3.55 -4.35 24.74
C PRO A 225 4.16 -3.74 26.02
#